data_AF-A0A4Z0YYG7-F1
#
_entry.id   AF-A0A4Z0YYG7-F1
#
_cell.length_a   1.000
_cell.length_b   1.000
_cell.length_c   1.000
_cell.angle_alpha   90.00
_cell.angle_beta   90.00
_cell.angle_gamma   90.00
#
_symmetry.space_group_name_H-M   'P 1'
#
loop_
_entity.id
_entity.type
_entity.pdbx_description
1 polymer ?
#
loop_
_entity_poly.entity_id
_entity_poly.type
_entity_poly.pdbx_seq_one_letter_code
_entity_poly.pdbx_strand_id
1 'polypeptide(L)'
;MRPGNRLPRLDAMQHGDVLLGLASSGVHSNGFSLVRRILARENLAYSAPAPWVSSTSATTVGESLLTPTRIYVRSVLKALPHLKGLAHITGGGLTENVPRTLPPHLAAEIDVQAWDLPAVFKWLKKAGNVQAAEMARTFNTASAWSASSPPPTLTKSHRRYATRARPSTRSESSSDGHKAAKGAC
;
A
#
# COMPACT_ATOMS: atom_id res chain seq x y z
N MET A 1 26.61 -3.13 -10.77
CA MET A 1 25.79 -2.17 -9.99
C MET A 1 26.73 -1.38 -9.09
N ARG A 2 26.83 -0.04 -9.24
CA ARG A 2 27.75 0.77 -8.42
C ARG A 2 27.33 0.73 -6.94
N PRO A 3 28.27 0.61 -5.97
CA PRO A 3 27.95 0.44 -4.55
C PRO A 3 26.97 1.50 -3.99
N GLY A 4 27.09 2.76 -4.43
CA GLY A 4 26.25 3.87 -3.96
C GLY A 4 24.77 3.85 -4.37
N ASN A 5 24.34 2.97 -5.30
CA ASN A 5 22.96 2.92 -5.81
C ASN A 5 22.16 1.70 -5.34
N ARG A 6 22.64 0.98 -4.32
CA ARG A 6 21.87 -0.12 -3.72
C ARG A 6 20.90 0.42 -2.66
N LEU A 7 19.69 -0.15 -2.66
CA LEU A 7 18.68 0.05 -1.63
C LEU A 7 18.50 -1.26 -0.84
N PRO A 8 18.06 -1.21 0.43
CA PRO A 8 17.85 -0.01 1.24
C PRO A 8 19.18 0.59 1.75
N ARG A 9 19.24 1.91 1.85
CA ARG A 9 20.33 2.69 2.48
C ARG A 9 19.93 2.98 3.93
N LEU A 10 19.97 1.95 4.78
CA LEU A 10 19.44 2.01 6.15
C LEU A 10 20.09 3.12 6.97
N ASP A 11 21.40 3.32 6.83
CA ASP A 11 22.17 4.33 7.57
C ASP A 11 21.80 5.78 7.21
N ALA A 12 21.16 5.98 6.04
CA ALA A 12 20.73 7.30 5.58
C ALA A 12 19.28 7.63 6.01
N MET A 13 18.53 6.65 6.54
CA MET A 13 17.15 6.82 6.97
C MET A 13 17.11 7.45 8.35
N GLN A 14 16.21 8.41 8.54
CA GLN A 14 16.11 9.16 9.79
C GLN A 14 14.68 9.58 10.10
N HIS A 15 14.45 9.96 11.36
CA HIS A 15 13.21 10.58 11.78
C HIS A 15 12.84 11.78 10.88
N GLY A 16 11.56 11.89 10.53
CA GLY A 16 11.07 12.96 9.66
C GLY A 16 11.24 12.71 8.16
N ASP A 17 11.88 11.61 7.75
CA ASP A 17 11.81 11.15 6.38
C ASP A 17 10.34 10.91 5.98
N VAL A 18 10.01 11.36 4.76
CA VAL A 18 8.65 11.30 4.21
C VAL A 18 8.49 10.03 3.41
N LEU A 19 7.45 9.25 3.68
CA LEU A 19 7.04 8.14 2.84
C LEU A 19 6.22 8.65 1.64
N LEU A 20 6.52 8.12 0.46
CA LEU A 20 5.73 8.33 -0.76
C LEU A 20 5.02 7.04 -1.15
N GLY A 21 3.89 7.13 -1.84
CA GLY A 21 3.15 5.97 -2.37
C GLY A 21 2.80 6.19 -3.84
N LEU A 22 2.97 5.16 -4.68
CA LEU A 22 2.49 5.14 -6.06
C LEU A 22 1.17 4.36 -6.13
N ALA A 23 0.19 4.91 -6.85
CA ALA A 23 -1.10 4.24 -7.01
C ALA A 23 -0.97 2.85 -7.65
N SER A 24 -1.74 1.89 -7.15
CA SER A 24 -1.95 0.59 -7.79
C SER A 24 -2.99 0.71 -8.91
N SER A 25 -3.03 -0.29 -9.78
CA SER A 25 -4.04 -0.43 -10.84
C SER A 25 -5.29 -1.18 -10.35
N GLY A 26 -5.29 -1.66 -9.09
CA GLY A 26 -6.32 -2.50 -8.51
C GLY A 26 -5.72 -3.50 -7.54
N VAL A 27 -6.34 -4.68 -7.43
CA VAL A 27 -5.91 -5.76 -6.53
C VAL A 27 -4.53 -6.34 -6.86
N HIS A 28 -4.00 -6.07 -8.07
CA HIS A 28 -2.76 -6.64 -8.60
C HIS A 28 -2.83 -8.16 -8.64
N SER A 29 -1.91 -8.88 -8.00
CA SER A 29 -1.83 -10.33 -7.96
C SER A 29 -2.04 -10.92 -6.56
N ASN A 30 -2.51 -10.13 -5.59
CA ASN A 30 -2.65 -10.53 -4.19
C ASN A 30 -4.10 -10.39 -3.69
N GLY A 31 -4.47 -11.13 -2.64
CA GLY A 31 -5.78 -11.03 -2.00
C GLY A 31 -6.93 -11.73 -2.73
N PHE A 32 -6.68 -12.42 -3.85
CA PHE A 32 -7.73 -13.08 -4.64
C PHE A 32 -8.52 -14.15 -3.87
N SER A 33 -7.90 -14.84 -2.90
CA SER A 33 -8.64 -15.79 -2.05
C SER A 33 -9.76 -15.11 -1.26
N LEU A 34 -9.52 -13.89 -0.76
CA LEU A 34 -10.56 -13.09 -0.08
C LEU A 34 -11.57 -12.56 -1.10
N VAL A 35 -11.11 -12.04 -2.24
CA VAL A 35 -11.98 -11.53 -3.31
C VAL A 35 -12.98 -12.61 -3.75
N ARG A 36 -12.52 -13.82 -4.06
CA ARG A 36 -13.38 -14.93 -4.49
C ARG A 36 -14.43 -15.29 -3.46
N ARG A 37 -14.08 -15.29 -2.17
CA ARG A 37 -15.04 -15.55 -1.08
C ARG A 37 -16.12 -14.47 -0.99
N ILE A 38 -15.73 -13.20 -1.15
CA ILE A 38 -16.69 -12.08 -1.13
C ILE A 38 -17.63 -12.19 -2.33
N LEU A 39 -17.10 -12.40 -3.54
CA LEU A 39 -17.95 -12.55 -4.74
C LEU A 39 -18.94 -13.71 -4.61
N ALA A 40 -18.49 -14.86 -4.10
CA ALA A 40 -19.35 -16.02 -3.89
C ALA A 40 -20.47 -15.73 -2.87
N ARG A 41 -20.15 -15.05 -1.77
CA ARG A 41 -21.14 -14.64 -0.76
C ARG A 41 -22.17 -13.68 -1.31
N GLU A 42 -21.74 -12.73 -2.14
CA GLU A 42 -22.62 -11.74 -2.78
C GLU A 42 -23.34 -12.30 -4.03
N ASN A 43 -23.16 -13.58 -4.36
CA ASN A 43 -23.67 -14.21 -5.57
C ASN A 43 -23.36 -13.42 -6.85
N LEU A 44 -22.17 -12.79 -6.91
CA LEU A 44 -21.77 -11.90 -7.99
C LEU A 44 -20.90 -12.65 -9.01
N ALA A 45 -21.45 -12.85 -10.22
CA ALA A 45 -20.75 -13.52 -11.31
C ALA A 45 -19.63 -12.65 -11.91
N TYR A 46 -18.57 -13.29 -12.42
CA TYR A 46 -17.46 -12.58 -13.08
C TYR A 46 -17.89 -11.86 -14.37
N SER A 47 -18.90 -12.37 -15.07
CA SER A 47 -19.46 -11.76 -16.28
C SER A 47 -20.46 -10.63 -15.98
N ALA A 48 -20.85 -10.43 -14.72
CA ALA A 48 -21.74 -9.34 -14.36
C ALA A 48 -21.01 -7.99 -14.45
N PRO A 49 -21.75 -6.87 -14.65
CA PRO A 49 -21.18 -5.53 -14.56
C PRO A 49 -20.50 -5.31 -13.22
N ALA A 50 -19.30 -4.72 -13.22
CA ALA A 50 -18.57 -4.45 -11.98
C ALA A 50 -19.29 -3.36 -11.14
N PRO A 51 -19.74 -3.64 -9.90
CA PRO A 51 -20.49 -2.66 -9.10
C PRO A 51 -19.70 -1.43 -8.66
N TRP A 52 -18.39 -1.43 -8.85
CA TRP A 52 -17.46 -0.37 -8.46
C TRP A 52 -16.93 0.45 -9.63
N VAL A 53 -17.34 0.15 -10.86
CA VAL A 53 -17.05 1.01 -12.02
C VAL A 53 -18.25 1.92 -12.29
N SER A 54 -18.03 2.97 -13.09
CA SER A 54 -19.13 3.84 -13.53
C SER A 54 -20.22 3.03 -14.22
N SER A 55 -21.50 3.36 -13.99
CA SER A 55 -22.64 2.72 -14.65
C SER A 55 -22.62 2.85 -16.18
N THR A 56 -21.84 3.79 -16.71
CA THR A 56 -21.60 3.97 -18.15
C THR A 56 -20.51 3.06 -18.72
N SER A 57 -19.82 2.30 -17.88
CA SER A 57 -18.76 1.37 -18.29
C SER A 57 -19.33 -0.03 -18.47
N ALA A 58 -19.02 -0.65 -19.61
CA ALA A 58 -19.35 -2.05 -19.88
C ALA A 58 -18.41 -3.04 -19.17
N THR A 59 -17.50 -2.57 -18.30
CA THR A 59 -16.50 -3.44 -17.66
C THR A 59 -17.14 -4.40 -16.67
N THR A 60 -16.88 -5.68 -16.88
CA THR A 60 -17.32 -6.76 -16.01
C THR A 60 -16.46 -6.88 -14.76
N VAL A 61 -16.96 -7.61 -13.75
CA VAL A 61 -16.21 -7.96 -12.53
C VAL A 61 -14.88 -8.65 -12.88
N GLY A 62 -14.91 -9.62 -13.78
CA GLY A 62 -13.74 -10.38 -14.22
C GLY A 62 -12.69 -9.47 -14.87
N GLU A 63 -13.10 -8.66 -15.83
CA GLU A 63 -12.19 -7.71 -16.52
C GLU A 63 -11.56 -6.72 -15.54
N SER A 64 -12.34 -6.15 -14.63
CA SER A 64 -11.83 -5.21 -13.64
C SER A 64 -10.81 -5.86 -12.70
N LEU A 65 -11.10 -7.07 -12.20
CA LEU A 65 -10.19 -7.79 -11.30
C LEU A 65 -8.93 -8.29 -12.00
N LEU A 66 -9.00 -8.61 -13.30
CA LEU A 66 -7.87 -9.01 -14.13
C LEU A 66 -7.05 -7.84 -14.67
N THR A 67 -7.33 -6.60 -14.23
CA THR A 67 -6.50 -5.44 -14.56
C THR A 67 -5.02 -5.75 -14.26
N PRO A 68 -4.12 -5.67 -15.26
CA PRO A 68 -2.73 -6.06 -15.08
C PRO A 68 -2.05 -5.30 -13.94
N THR A 69 -1.12 -5.99 -13.25
CA THR A 69 -0.28 -5.36 -12.23
C THR A 69 0.57 -4.27 -12.87
N ARG A 70 0.55 -3.07 -12.28
CA ARG A 70 1.32 -1.93 -12.77
C ARG A 70 2.81 -2.17 -12.55
N ILE A 71 3.61 -1.96 -13.60
CA ILE A 71 5.07 -2.11 -13.54
C ILE A 71 5.73 -0.75 -13.25
N TYR A 72 6.38 -0.63 -12.10
CA TYR A 72 6.94 0.64 -11.60
C TYR A 72 8.39 0.91 -12.00
N VAL A 73 9.07 -0.04 -12.67
CA VAL A 73 10.53 -0.01 -12.89
C VAL A 73 11.02 1.31 -13.48
N ARG A 74 10.34 1.87 -14.49
CA ARG A 74 10.74 3.13 -15.13
C ARG A 74 10.66 4.33 -14.20
N SER A 75 9.60 4.43 -13.39
CA SER A 75 9.43 5.51 -12.42
C SER A 75 10.44 5.39 -11.28
N VAL A 76 10.67 4.17 -10.80
CA VAL A 76 11.62 3.87 -9.73
C VAL A 76 13.05 4.17 -10.16
N LEU A 77 13.47 3.74 -11.36
CA LEU A 77 14.82 4.00 -11.87
C LEU A 77 15.11 5.50 -12.00
N LYS A 78 14.11 6.29 -12.41
CA LYS A 78 14.25 7.76 -12.47
C LYS A 78 14.38 8.39 -11.08
N ALA A 79 13.68 7.85 -10.07
CA ALA A 79 13.73 8.37 -8.71
C ALA A 79 14.91 7.82 -7.88
N LEU A 80 15.54 6.73 -8.32
CA LEU A 80 16.52 5.94 -7.57
C LEU A 80 17.59 6.75 -6.82
N PRO A 81 18.20 7.82 -7.39
CA PRO A 81 19.20 8.61 -6.67
C PRO A 81 18.69 9.24 -5.37
N HIS A 82 17.38 9.57 -5.34
CA HIS A 82 16.71 10.26 -4.25
C HIS A 82 16.02 9.31 -3.26
N LEU A 83 16.01 8.01 -3.53
CA LEU A 83 15.39 7.02 -2.65
C LEU A 83 16.40 6.57 -1.60
N LYS A 84 15.96 6.46 -0.34
CA LYS A 84 16.70 5.75 0.72
C LYS A 84 16.27 4.30 0.85
N GLY A 85 15.05 3.96 0.46
CA GLY A 85 14.59 2.57 0.38
C GLY A 85 13.31 2.45 -0.43
N LEU A 86 12.89 1.21 -0.70
CA LEU A 86 11.70 0.90 -1.48
C LEU A 86 11.02 -0.37 -0.97
N ALA A 87 9.72 -0.29 -0.68
CA ALA A 87 8.88 -1.41 -0.30
C ALA A 87 7.89 -1.72 -1.42
N HIS A 88 7.94 -2.94 -1.97
CA HIS A 88 6.92 -3.42 -2.90
C HIS A 88 5.77 -4.03 -2.11
N ILE A 89 4.60 -3.40 -2.16
CA ILE A 89 3.46 -3.83 -1.36
C ILE A 89 2.72 -4.97 -2.07
N THR A 90 2.81 -6.17 -1.52
CA THR A 90 2.25 -7.41 -2.07
C THR A 90 1.40 -8.12 -1.00
N GLY A 91 1.45 -9.46 -0.91
CA GLY A 91 0.84 -10.18 0.21
C GLY A 91 1.39 -9.68 1.55
N GLY A 92 0.51 -9.58 2.56
CA GLY A 92 0.84 -8.96 3.84
C GLY A 92 0.75 -7.43 3.86
N GLY A 93 0.51 -6.81 2.70
CA GLY A 93 0.10 -5.40 2.60
C GLY A 93 1.09 -4.43 3.23
N LEU A 94 0.62 -3.30 3.73
CA LEU A 94 1.48 -2.26 4.30
C LEU A 94 2.17 -2.74 5.58
N THR A 95 1.47 -3.51 6.41
CA THR A 95 1.94 -3.93 7.74
C THR A 95 3.12 -4.89 7.67
N GLU A 96 3.21 -5.73 6.64
CA GLU A 96 4.32 -6.68 6.47
C GLU A 96 5.44 -6.11 5.60
N ASN A 97 5.10 -5.38 4.54
CA ASN A 97 6.09 -5.00 3.53
C ASN A 97 6.88 -3.75 3.91
N VAL A 98 6.28 -2.78 4.61
CA VAL A 98 6.96 -1.53 4.99
C VAL A 98 8.02 -1.74 6.07
N PRO A 99 7.77 -2.49 7.17
CA PRO A 99 8.78 -2.66 8.22
C PRO A 99 10.05 -3.35 7.76
N ARG A 100 9.98 -4.25 6.75
CA ARG A 100 11.13 -4.97 6.19
C ARG A 100 12.17 -4.07 5.55
N THR A 101 11.81 -2.83 5.25
CA THR A 101 12.68 -1.89 4.55
C THR A 101 13.19 -0.76 5.45
N LEU A 102 12.78 -0.74 6.73
CA LEU A 102 13.18 0.25 7.72
C LEU A 102 14.28 -0.31 8.64
N PRO A 103 15.17 0.55 9.17
CA PRO A 103 16.09 0.14 10.23
C PRO A 103 15.33 -0.10 11.55
N PRO A 104 15.89 -0.90 12.47
CA PRO A 104 15.19 -1.34 13.69
C PRO A 104 14.76 -0.21 14.64
N HIS A 105 15.42 0.95 14.54
CA HIS A 105 15.14 2.13 15.37
C HIS A 105 14.06 3.04 14.78
N LEU A 106 13.51 2.74 13.59
CA LEU A 106 12.45 3.52 12.94
C LEU A 106 11.17 2.71 12.75
N ALA A 107 10.03 3.40 12.85
CA ALA A 107 8.72 2.90 12.46
C ALA A 107 8.04 3.87 11.48
N ALA A 108 7.22 3.35 10.58
CA ALA A 108 6.41 4.17 9.68
C ALA A 108 5.05 4.46 10.31
N GLU A 109 4.67 5.73 10.38
CA GLU A 109 3.31 6.16 10.70
C GLU A 109 2.57 6.47 9.41
N ILE A 110 1.60 5.64 9.02
CA ILE A 110 0.88 5.77 7.75
C ILE A 110 -0.56 6.24 7.99
N ASP A 111 -0.88 7.44 7.51
CA ASP A 111 -2.24 7.96 7.42
C ASP A 111 -2.89 7.45 6.13
N VAL A 112 -3.76 6.46 6.28
CA VAL A 112 -4.51 5.85 5.17
C VAL A 112 -5.62 6.74 4.62
N GLN A 113 -5.96 7.83 5.31
CA GLN A 113 -6.90 8.84 4.81
C GLN A 113 -6.23 9.86 3.89
N ALA A 114 -4.89 9.85 3.80
CA ALA A 114 -4.16 10.74 2.92
C ALA A 114 -4.44 10.49 1.43
N TRP A 115 -5.04 9.34 1.06
CA TRP A 115 -5.41 9.02 -0.31
C TRP A 115 -6.80 8.42 -0.46
N ASP A 116 -7.38 8.62 -1.64
CA ASP A 116 -8.61 7.94 -2.02
C ASP A 116 -8.37 6.46 -2.25
N LEU A 117 -9.01 5.63 -1.44
CA LEU A 117 -9.04 4.20 -1.65
C LEU A 117 -9.75 3.89 -3.00
N PRO A 118 -9.13 3.14 -3.92
CA PRO A 118 -9.77 2.77 -5.19
C PRO A 118 -11.14 2.10 -5.00
N ALA A 119 -12.06 2.35 -5.94
CA ALA A 119 -13.46 1.93 -5.82
C ALA A 119 -13.65 0.43 -5.59
N VAL A 120 -12.83 -0.41 -6.23
CA VAL A 120 -12.84 -1.87 -6.02
C VAL A 120 -12.59 -2.25 -4.56
N PHE A 121 -11.65 -1.58 -3.88
CA PHE A 121 -11.37 -1.85 -2.47
C PHE A 121 -12.46 -1.29 -1.54
N LYS A 122 -13.04 -0.14 -1.88
CA LYS A 122 -14.21 0.41 -1.16
C LYS A 122 -15.37 -0.59 -1.20
N TRP A 123 -15.64 -1.16 -2.37
CA TRP A 123 -16.68 -2.18 -2.53
C TRP A 123 -16.34 -3.46 -1.77
N LEU A 124 -15.13 -4.00 -1.91
CA LEU A 124 -14.70 -5.21 -1.19
C LEU A 124 -14.76 -5.04 0.33
N LYS A 125 -14.34 -3.88 0.86
CA LYS A 125 -14.46 -3.55 2.30
C LYS A 125 -15.91 -3.66 2.77
N LYS A 126 -16.83 -3.03 2.02
CA LYS A 126 -18.26 -2.97 2.34
C LYS A 126 -18.93 -4.35 2.20
N ALA A 127 -18.84 -4.97 1.03
CA ALA A 127 -19.48 -6.25 0.72
C ALA A 127 -18.94 -7.38 1.61
N GLY A 128 -17.62 -7.42 1.83
CA GLY A 128 -17.01 -8.43 2.69
C GLY A 128 -17.13 -8.16 4.18
N ASN A 129 -17.64 -7.00 4.61
CA ASN A 129 -17.53 -6.49 5.99
C ASN A 129 -16.09 -6.63 6.54
N VAL A 130 -15.11 -6.26 5.72
CA VAL A 130 -13.68 -6.47 6.02
C VAL A 130 -13.18 -5.32 6.89
N GLN A 131 -12.57 -5.67 8.03
CA GLN A 131 -11.98 -4.69 8.93
C GLN A 131 -10.83 -3.93 8.24
N ALA A 132 -10.65 -2.65 8.59
CA ALA A 132 -9.61 -1.81 7.98
C ALA A 132 -8.20 -2.40 8.13
N ALA A 133 -7.89 -3.00 9.28
CA ALA A 133 -6.62 -3.68 9.53
C ALA A 133 -6.40 -4.86 8.56
N GLU A 134 -7.44 -5.64 8.29
CA GLU A 134 -7.36 -6.77 7.34
C GLU A 134 -7.27 -6.28 5.90
N MET A 135 -7.91 -5.15 5.55
CA MET A 135 -7.73 -4.50 4.25
C MET A 135 -6.26 -4.08 4.04
N ALA A 136 -5.64 -3.45 5.06
CA ALA A 136 -4.25 -2.98 5.01
C ALA A 136 -3.23 -4.13 5.00
N ARG A 137 -3.59 -5.29 5.55
CA ARG A 137 -2.77 -6.52 5.53
C ARG A 137 -2.93 -7.32 4.25
N THR A 138 -4.10 -7.30 3.64
CA THR A 138 -4.40 -8.17 2.48
C THR A 138 -4.08 -7.51 1.16
N PHE A 139 -4.32 -6.20 1.04
CA PHE A 139 -4.24 -5.49 -0.22
C PHE A 139 -3.10 -4.48 -0.26
N ASN A 140 -2.64 -4.18 -1.48
CA ASN A 140 -1.58 -3.20 -1.68
C ASN A 140 -2.00 -1.81 -1.17
N THR A 141 -3.24 -1.35 -1.41
CA THR A 141 -3.84 -0.05 -1.02
C THR A 141 -3.08 1.22 -1.46
N ALA A 142 -1.75 1.15 -1.63
CA ALA A 142 -0.80 2.01 -2.33
C ALA A 142 0.51 1.21 -2.56
N SER A 143 1.40 1.62 -3.46
CA SER A 143 2.58 0.82 -3.86
C SER A 143 3.83 1.67 -4.06
N ALA A 144 4.93 1.29 -3.44
CA ALA A 144 6.27 1.88 -3.51
C ALA A 144 6.54 3.12 -2.65
N TRP A 145 7.57 2.97 -1.81
CA TRP A 145 8.10 3.89 -0.82
C TRP A 145 9.32 4.66 -1.33
N SER A 146 9.51 5.87 -0.81
CA SER A 146 10.72 6.68 -0.87
C SER A 146 10.89 7.30 0.52
N ALA A 147 12.12 7.49 0.98
CA ALA A 147 12.44 8.41 2.05
C ALA A 147 13.41 9.43 1.44
N SER A 148 13.01 10.70 1.38
CA SER A 148 13.81 11.79 0.82
C SER A 148 13.77 13.01 1.74
N SER A 149 14.93 13.59 2.00
CA SER A 149 15.06 14.94 2.53
C SER A 149 16.11 15.70 1.73
N PRO A 150 15.82 16.91 1.21
CA PRO A 150 14.49 17.54 1.13
C PRO A 150 13.59 16.81 0.11
N PRO A 151 12.25 16.99 0.14
CA PRO A 151 11.36 16.33 -0.81
C PRO A 151 11.70 16.78 -2.24
N PRO A 152 11.94 15.86 -3.20
CA PRO A 152 12.14 16.24 -4.59
C PRO A 152 10.84 16.87 -5.13
N THR A 153 10.98 17.86 -6.00
CA THR A 153 9.89 18.42 -6.80
C THR A 153 9.40 17.35 -7.79
N LEU A 154 8.43 16.55 -7.35
CA LEU A 154 7.81 15.51 -8.19
C LEU A 154 6.68 16.09 -9.04
N THR A 155 6.61 15.66 -10.30
CA THR A 155 5.56 16.05 -11.26
C THR A 155 4.18 15.48 -10.88
N LYS A 156 3.12 16.10 -11.42
CA LYS A 156 1.67 15.87 -11.12
C LYS A 156 1.18 14.42 -11.01
N SER A 157 1.92 13.42 -11.48
CA SER A 157 1.58 11.99 -11.39
C SER A 157 1.92 11.33 -10.05
N HIS A 158 2.65 12.02 -9.17
CA HIS A 158 2.98 11.57 -7.81
C HIS A 158 2.14 12.35 -6.80
N ARG A 159 1.12 11.71 -6.21
CA ARG A 159 0.42 12.32 -5.08
C ARG A 159 1.28 12.15 -3.82
N ARG A 160 1.49 13.26 -3.10
CA ARG A 160 2.18 13.24 -1.81
C ARG A 160 1.24 12.66 -0.77
N TYR A 161 1.63 11.54 -0.17
CA TYR A 161 0.94 10.97 0.99
C TYR A 161 1.91 11.04 2.15
N ALA A 162 2.14 12.26 2.63
CA ALA A 162 3.24 12.53 3.55
C ALA A 162 2.96 11.86 4.89
N THR A 163 3.70 10.81 5.14
CA THR A 163 3.68 10.00 6.35
C THR A 163 5.11 9.97 6.89
N ARG A 164 5.29 10.05 8.21
CA ARG A 164 6.60 10.33 8.81
C ARG A 164 7.20 9.08 9.45
N ALA A 165 8.51 8.91 9.30
CA ALA A 165 9.24 7.98 10.16
C ALA A 165 9.28 8.53 11.59
N ARG A 166 8.94 7.69 12.58
CA ARG A 166 9.03 7.95 14.03
C ARG A 166 10.10 7.08 14.70
N PRO A 167 10.65 7.49 15.86
CA PRO A 167 11.48 6.59 16.66
C PRO A 167 10.68 5.35 17.07
N SER A 168 11.28 4.17 16.96
CA SER A 168 10.70 2.92 17.44
C SER A 168 10.74 2.90 18.98
N THR A 169 9.58 2.93 19.64
CA THR A 169 9.49 2.74 21.10
C THR A 169 9.35 1.26 21.39
N ARG A 170 10.46 0.58 21.69
CA ARG A 170 10.42 -0.78 22.23
C ARG A 170 10.16 -0.69 23.73
N SER A 171 8.90 -0.69 24.16
CA SER A 171 8.58 -0.95 25.56
C SER A 171 8.59 -2.47 25.78
N GLU A 172 9.62 -2.96 26.48
CA GLU A 172 9.57 -4.27 27.11
C GLU A 172 8.45 -4.23 28.16
N SER A 173 7.36 -4.94 27.89
CA SER A 173 6.43 -5.41 28.92
C SER A 173 5.80 -6.71 28.44
N SER A 174 5.94 -7.71 29.30
CA SER A 174 5.54 -9.10 29.14
C SER A 174 4.06 -9.29 28.84
N SER A 175 3.79 -10.43 28.16
CA SER A 175 2.55 -11.22 28.11
C SER A 175 1.25 -10.56 27.63
N ASP A 176 0.61 -11.29 26.72
CA ASP A 176 -0.77 -11.17 26.22
C ASP A 176 -1.09 -10.10 25.16
N GLY A 177 -1.38 -10.63 23.96
CA GLY A 177 -2.58 -10.35 23.16
C GLY A 177 -3.01 -8.90 22.90
N HIS A 178 -3.16 -8.58 21.61
CA HIS A 178 -3.84 -7.39 21.09
C HIS A 178 -3.14 -6.03 21.30
N LYS A 179 -2.36 -5.60 20.29
CA LYS A 179 -2.12 -4.17 20.05
C LYS A 179 -2.96 -3.70 18.86
N ALA A 180 -4.13 -3.18 19.24
CA ALA A 180 -5.13 -2.57 18.38
C ALA A 180 -4.60 -1.32 17.67
N ALA A 181 -4.92 -1.22 16.38
CA ALA A 181 -5.03 0.06 15.70
C ALA A 181 -6.14 0.87 16.39
N LYS A 182 -5.76 1.87 17.18
CA LYS A 182 -6.68 2.93 17.63
C LYS A 182 -6.60 4.09 16.63
N GLY A 183 -7.73 4.45 16.01
CA GLY A 183 -7.88 5.67 15.21
C GLY A 183 -9.01 5.57 14.20
N ALA A 184 -9.98 6.48 14.31
CA ALA A 184 -11.33 6.49 13.73
C ALA A 184 -11.45 6.53 12.18
N CYS A 185 -12.61 6.03 11.72
CA CYS A 185 -13.27 6.05 10.39
C CYS A 185 -13.01 4.90 9.39
#